data_AF-A0A0F9FEM2-F1
#
_entry.id   AF-A0A0F9FEM2-F1
#
_cell.length_a   1.000
_cell.length_b   1.000
_cell.length_c   1.000
_cell.angle_alpha   90.00
_cell.angle_beta   90.00
_cell.angle_gamma   90.00
#
_symmetry.space_group_name_H-M   'P 1'
#
loop_
_entity.id
_entity.type
_entity.pdbx_description
1 polymer ?
#
loop_
_entity_poly.entity_id
_entity_poly.type
_entity_poly.pdbx_seq_one_letter_code
_entity_poly.pdbx_strand_id
1 'polypeptide(L)'
;VRPRKHQNRYATLIRQAERLPAIRKGIVTGLKDLALDPGQLTAERKKLGVLLAKFVPLAKPYEKWDKGAMSLARAAEVRIARQTARRRKALRERHTKACEALKTKPLSREQWDALWPKRVLFSQDFEGPPTKAFDWDGEIVTDNVPKGSKRALSGKTGNKYFARRTRTGIYYDNARATTTTWVTFDYFINKNVPIGVFVFSMTQGDNCRYTIQKPVVGKWTKVTLQVGGGRARIRAGEALDDVFIHAGKPGDAELKLIVDNVRLVGLD
;
A
#
# COMPACT_ATOMS: atom_id res chain seq x y z
N VAL A 1 -9.91 8.33 14.47
CA VAL A 1 -10.18 6.96 13.96
C VAL A 1 -10.02 6.02 15.14
N ARG A 2 -11.08 5.34 15.61
CA ARG A 2 -10.95 4.39 16.74
C ARG A 2 -10.01 3.26 16.32
N PRO A 3 -8.99 2.89 17.13
CA PRO A 3 -8.17 1.73 16.82
C PRO A 3 -9.06 0.50 16.86
N ARG A 4 -9.24 -0.18 15.72
CA ARG A 4 -10.06 -1.39 15.68
C ARG A 4 -9.24 -2.49 16.38
N LYS A 5 -9.63 -2.85 17.62
CA LYS A 5 -9.02 -3.89 18.50
C LYS A 5 -8.61 -5.19 17.77
N HIS A 6 -9.23 -5.50 16.64
CA HIS A 6 -8.95 -6.68 15.83
C HIS A 6 -7.66 -6.58 14.98
N GLN A 7 -7.18 -5.37 14.64
CA GLN A 7 -6.04 -5.18 13.73
C GLN A 7 -4.70 -5.69 14.31
N ASN A 8 -4.44 -5.45 15.60
CA ASN A 8 -3.24 -5.98 16.27
C ASN A 8 -3.23 -7.52 16.34
N ARG A 9 -4.41 -8.13 16.48
CA ARG A 9 -4.57 -9.59 16.45
C ARG A 9 -4.22 -10.15 15.06
N TYR A 10 -4.59 -9.46 13.98
CA TYR A 10 -4.27 -9.87 12.61
C TYR A 10 -2.78 -9.73 12.26
N ALA A 11 -2.12 -8.66 12.71
CA ALA A 11 -0.67 -8.49 12.50
C ALA A 11 0.17 -9.58 13.18
N THR A 12 -0.28 -10.06 14.35
CA THR A 12 0.35 -11.19 15.05
C THR A 12 0.10 -12.51 14.34
N LEU A 13 -1.12 -12.76 13.86
CA LEU A 13 -1.45 -13.97 13.09
C LEU A 13 -0.72 -14.04 11.75
N ILE A 14 -0.56 -12.93 11.03
CA ILE A 14 0.24 -12.84 9.80
C ILE A 14 1.71 -13.18 10.09
N ARG A 15 2.28 -12.61 11.16
CA ARG A 15 3.65 -12.94 11.59
C ARG A 15 3.81 -14.40 11.99
N GLN A 16 2.79 -15.01 12.61
CA GLN A 16 2.77 -16.45 12.93
C GLN A 16 2.68 -17.31 11.66
N ALA A 17 1.83 -16.94 10.70
CA ALA A 17 1.72 -17.62 9.42
C ALA A 17 3.00 -17.51 8.58
N GLU A 18 3.74 -16.41 8.67
CA GLU A 18 5.05 -16.24 8.04
C GLU A 18 6.15 -17.10 8.66
N ARG A 19 5.99 -17.47 9.93
CA ARG A 19 6.87 -18.44 10.61
C ARG A 19 6.52 -19.88 10.23
N LEU A 20 5.29 -20.18 9.78
CA LEU A 20 4.87 -21.54 9.42
C LEU A 20 5.72 -22.20 8.32
N PRO A 21 6.20 -21.53 7.26
CA PRO A 21 7.12 -22.14 6.30
C PRO A 21 8.50 -22.47 6.89
N ALA A 22 9.01 -21.64 7.81
CA ALA A 22 10.28 -21.91 8.51
C ALA A 22 10.11 -23.06 9.52
N ILE A 23 8.98 -23.09 10.23
CA ILE A 23 8.56 -24.20 11.10
C ILE A 23 8.36 -25.47 10.27
N ARG A 24 7.69 -25.40 9.11
CA ARG A 24 7.52 -26.53 8.18
C ARG A 24 8.86 -27.02 7.66
N LYS A 25 9.79 -26.12 7.32
CA LYS A 25 11.13 -26.51 6.89
C LYS A 25 11.91 -27.16 8.04
N GLY A 26 11.84 -26.60 9.25
CA GLY A 26 12.43 -27.22 10.45
C GLY A 26 11.81 -28.57 10.80
N ILE A 27 10.50 -28.74 10.65
CA ILE A 27 9.78 -30.00 10.83
C ILE A 27 10.16 -30.99 9.74
N VAL A 28 10.25 -30.58 8.47
CA VAL A 28 10.64 -31.47 7.36
C VAL A 28 12.11 -31.89 7.46
N THR A 29 13.00 -30.98 7.89
CA THR A 29 14.40 -31.31 8.16
C THR A 29 14.51 -32.22 9.38
N GLY A 30 13.80 -31.94 10.47
CA GLY A 30 13.78 -32.75 11.68
C GLY A 30 13.00 -34.07 11.54
N LEU A 31 12.08 -34.19 10.57
CA LEU A 31 11.34 -35.43 10.27
C LEU A 31 12.25 -36.54 9.74
N LYS A 32 13.38 -36.17 9.11
CA LYS A 32 14.42 -37.15 8.76
C LYS A 32 15.08 -37.76 10.00
N ASP A 33 15.25 -36.97 11.06
CA ASP A 33 15.85 -37.41 12.33
C ASP A 33 14.81 -38.09 13.25
N LEU A 34 13.55 -37.63 13.24
CA LEU A 34 12.43 -38.17 14.02
C LEU A 34 11.95 -39.54 13.54
N ALA A 35 12.22 -39.93 12.29
CA ALA A 35 11.91 -41.26 11.78
C ALA A 35 12.67 -42.39 12.51
N LEU A 36 13.70 -42.03 13.29
CA LEU A 36 14.54 -42.94 14.06
C LEU A 36 14.13 -43.04 15.55
N ASP A 37 13.24 -42.17 16.04
CA ASP A 37 12.72 -42.20 17.43
C ASP A 37 11.18 -42.03 17.47
N PRO A 38 10.42 -43.13 17.62
CA PRO A 38 8.95 -43.13 17.66
C PRO A 38 8.33 -42.29 18.79
N GLY A 39 9.03 -42.13 19.93
CA GLY A 39 8.52 -41.38 21.08
C GLY A 39 8.50 -39.88 20.82
N GLN A 40 9.56 -39.39 20.18
CA GLN A 40 9.73 -37.97 19.84
C GLN A 40 8.77 -37.56 18.71
N LEU A 41 8.51 -38.47 17.75
CA LEU A 41 7.54 -38.28 16.67
C LEU A 41 6.09 -38.16 17.19
N THR A 42 5.77 -38.90 18.26
CA THR A 42 4.46 -38.83 18.94
C THR A 42 4.28 -37.51 19.71
N ALA A 43 5.33 -37.02 20.38
CA ALA A 43 5.31 -35.73 21.07
C ALA A 43 5.17 -34.53 20.12
N GLU A 44 5.86 -34.54 18.98
CA GLU A 44 5.72 -33.51 17.96
C GLU A 44 4.38 -33.59 17.21
N ARG A 45 3.84 -34.79 16.96
CA ARG A 45 2.46 -34.96 16.45
C ARG A 45 1.43 -34.38 17.41
N LYS A 46 1.63 -34.54 18.73
CA LYS A 46 0.78 -33.93 19.76
C LYS A 46 0.89 -32.41 19.77
N LYS A 47 2.10 -31.84 19.64
CA LYS A 47 2.30 -30.38 19.46
C LYS A 47 1.65 -29.85 18.19
N LEU A 48 1.79 -30.54 17.07
CA LEU A 48 1.17 -30.18 15.79
C LEU A 48 -0.36 -30.27 15.88
N GLY A 49 -0.88 -31.31 16.53
CA GLY A 49 -2.29 -31.48 16.84
C GLY A 49 -2.84 -30.36 17.74
N VAL A 50 -2.08 -29.93 18.75
CA VAL A 50 -2.44 -28.79 19.62
C VAL A 50 -2.40 -27.47 18.84
N LEU A 51 -1.43 -27.28 17.94
CA LEU A 51 -1.37 -26.13 17.05
C LEU A 51 -2.56 -26.11 16.08
N LEU A 52 -2.86 -27.23 15.43
CA LEU A 52 -4.01 -27.38 14.54
C LEU A 52 -5.34 -27.20 15.29
N ALA A 53 -5.49 -27.77 16.48
CA ALA A 53 -6.67 -27.59 17.33
C ALA A 53 -6.84 -26.15 17.84
N LYS A 54 -5.77 -25.36 17.93
CA LYS A 54 -5.85 -23.90 18.15
C LYS A 54 -6.23 -23.14 16.88
N PHE A 55 -5.87 -23.64 15.71
CA PHE A 55 -6.15 -23.02 14.40
C PHE A 55 -7.54 -23.35 13.84
N VAL A 56 -8.06 -24.55 14.06
CA VAL A 56 -9.36 -25.02 13.51
C VAL A 56 -10.56 -24.21 14.04
N PRO A 57 -10.65 -23.87 15.35
CA PRO A 57 -11.69 -22.98 15.87
C PRO A 57 -11.48 -21.53 15.44
N LEU A 58 -10.23 -21.15 15.11
CA LEU A 58 -9.96 -19.86 14.49
C LEU A 58 -10.47 -19.87 13.04
N ALA A 59 -10.41 -20.97 12.30
CA ALA A 59 -10.84 -21.07 10.90
C ALA A 59 -12.38 -21.02 10.69
N LYS A 60 -13.21 -21.43 11.65
CA LYS A 60 -14.69 -21.30 11.52
C LYS A 60 -15.20 -19.85 11.43
N PRO A 61 -14.69 -18.90 12.22
CA PRO A 61 -14.87 -17.46 11.98
C PRO A 61 -14.41 -16.97 10.60
N TYR A 62 -13.63 -17.78 9.85
CA TYR A 62 -13.13 -17.44 8.52
C TYR A 62 -14.09 -17.90 7.40
N GLU A 63 -15.11 -18.72 7.67
CA GLU A 63 -16.23 -18.84 6.72
C GLU A 63 -17.01 -17.52 6.58
N LYS A 64 -16.93 -16.65 7.60
CA LYS A 64 -17.37 -15.24 7.50
C LYS A 64 -16.27 -14.29 6.98
N TRP A 65 -15.01 -14.71 6.87
CA TRP A 65 -13.94 -13.99 6.15
C TRP A 65 -14.20 -13.95 4.63
N ASP A 66 -14.90 -14.96 4.09
CA ASP A 66 -15.23 -15.11 2.67
C ASP A 66 -16.27 -14.12 2.14
N LYS A 67 -16.66 -13.12 2.94
CA LYS A 67 -17.41 -11.94 2.48
C LYS A 67 -16.51 -10.73 2.17
N GLY A 68 -15.27 -10.97 1.69
CA GLY A 68 -14.56 -10.03 0.83
C GLY A 68 -13.46 -9.14 1.43
N ALA A 69 -13.02 -9.32 2.70
CA ALA A 69 -12.04 -8.39 3.29
C ALA A 69 -10.57 -8.89 3.31
N MET A 70 -10.29 -10.21 3.38
CA MET A 70 -8.93 -10.77 3.33
C MET A 70 -8.92 -12.21 2.76
N SER A 71 -8.71 -12.35 1.45
CA SER A 71 -8.62 -13.67 0.78
C SER A 71 -7.19 -14.26 0.80
N LEU A 72 -7.07 -15.58 0.60
CA LEU A 72 -5.80 -16.30 0.38
C LEU A 72 -4.97 -15.70 -0.78
N ALA A 73 -5.64 -15.22 -1.83
CA ALA A 73 -5.01 -14.50 -2.94
C ALA A 73 -4.27 -13.23 -2.45
N ARG A 74 -4.88 -12.50 -1.51
CA ARG A 74 -4.28 -11.30 -0.91
C ARG A 74 -3.04 -11.61 -0.07
N ALA A 75 -2.97 -12.77 0.57
CA ALA A 75 -1.78 -13.23 1.28
C ALA A 75 -0.66 -13.68 0.31
N ALA A 76 -1.03 -14.23 -0.85
CA ALA A 76 -0.08 -14.57 -1.91
C ALA A 76 0.57 -13.31 -2.51
N GLU A 77 -0.20 -12.26 -2.79
CA GLU A 77 0.32 -10.98 -3.28
C GLU A 77 1.31 -10.32 -2.32
N VAL A 78 1.01 -10.32 -1.01
CA VAL A 78 1.93 -9.81 0.01
C VAL A 78 3.23 -10.61 0.01
N ARG A 79 3.13 -11.94 -0.12
CA ARG A 79 4.30 -12.82 -0.19
C ARG A 79 5.13 -12.55 -1.44
N ILE A 80 4.48 -12.42 -2.60
CA ILE A 80 5.13 -12.10 -3.88
C ILE A 80 5.84 -10.75 -3.78
N ALA A 81 5.14 -9.68 -3.36
CA ALA A 81 5.73 -8.35 -3.24
C ALA A 81 6.96 -8.34 -2.32
N ARG A 82 6.90 -9.04 -1.19
CA ARG A 82 8.05 -9.15 -0.26
C ARG A 82 9.18 -10.01 -0.80
N GLN A 83 8.87 -11.11 -1.48
CA GLN A 83 9.88 -11.95 -2.12
C GLN A 83 10.58 -11.20 -3.25
N THR A 84 9.83 -10.47 -4.08
CA THR A 84 10.37 -9.60 -5.12
C THR A 84 11.26 -8.51 -4.54
N ALA A 85 10.83 -7.84 -3.46
CA ALA A 85 11.64 -6.87 -2.74
C ALA A 85 12.98 -7.45 -2.26
N ARG A 86 12.94 -8.64 -1.63
CA ARG A 86 14.15 -9.34 -1.17
C ARG A 86 15.07 -9.73 -2.33
N ARG A 87 14.50 -10.29 -3.41
CA ARG A 87 15.27 -10.69 -4.60
C ARG A 87 15.94 -9.49 -5.26
N ARG A 88 15.24 -8.37 -5.40
CA ARG A 88 15.82 -7.13 -5.96
C ARG A 88 16.93 -6.55 -5.09
N LYS A 89 16.76 -6.56 -3.77
CA LYS A 89 17.83 -6.17 -2.84
C LYS A 89 19.07 -7.06 -3.03
N ALA A 90 18.89 -8.38 -3.03
CA ALA A 90 19.98 -9.33 -3.22
C ALA A 90 20.66 -9.23 -4.60
N LEU A 91 19.90 -8.93 -5.66
CA LEU A 91 20.45 -8.67 -7.00
C LEU A 91 21.27 -7.39 -7.02
N ARG A 92 20.80 -6.32 -6.36
CA ARG A 92 21.53 -5.06 -6.25
C ARG A 92 22.85 -5.23 -5.50
N GLU A 93 22.84 -5.96 -4.38
CA GLU A 93 24.04 -6.26 -3.61
C GLU A 93 25.06 -7.06 -4.44
N ARG A 94 24.60 -8.06 -5.21
CA ARG A 94 25.45 -8.81 -6.13
C ARG A 94 26.02 -7.93 -7.25
N HIS A 95 25.21 -7.06 -7.83
CA HIS A 95 25.65 -6.09 -8.84
C HIS A 95 26.76 -5.18 -8.31
N THR A 96 26.57 -4.58 -7.13
CA THR A 96 27.59 -3.71 -6.52
C THR A 96 28.90 -4.46 -6.28
N LYS A 97 28.85 -5.68 -5.72
CA LYS A 97 30.04 -6.51 -5.49
C LYS A 97 30.76 -6.90 -6.79
N ALA A 98 30.00 -7.23 -7.84
CA ALA A 98 30.57 -7.55 -9.14
C ALA A 98 31.27 -6.33 -9.77
N CYS A 99 30.65 -5.15 -9.69
CA CYS A 99 31.25 -3.91 -10.15
C CYS A 99 32.54 -3.59 -9.42
N GLU A 100 32.57 -3.76 -8.10
CA GLU A 100 33.77 -3.58 -7.26
C GLU A 100 34.90 -4.54 -7.69
N ALA A 101 34.61 -5.83 -7.84
CA ALA A 101 35.59 -6.84 -8.28
C ALA A 101 36.15 -6.54 -9.68
N LEU A 102 35.32 -6.01 -10.57
CA LEU A 102 35.70 -5.63 -11.94
C LEU A 102 36.27 -4.21 -12.05
N LYS A 103 36.40 -3.46 -10.94
CA LYS A 103 36.81 -2.05 -10.91
C LYS A 103 35.98 -1.15 -11.84
N THR A 104 34.68 -1.42 -11.93
CA THR A 104 33.72 -0.63 -12.71
C THR A 104 32.75 0.12 -11.79
N LYS A 105 32.18 1.23 -12.28
CA LYS A 105 31.20 2.01 -11.53
C LYS A 105 29.85 1.29 -11.52
N PRO A 106 29.24 1.01 -10.35
CA PRO A 106 27.90 0.45 -10.30
C PRO A 106 26.87 1.46 -10.82
N LEU A 107 25.78 0.96 -11.42
CA LEU A 107 24.63 1.78 -11.82
C LEU A 107 24.16 2.64 -10.65
N SER A 108 23.69 3.86 -10.90
CA SER A 108 23.02 4.67 -9.87
C SER A 108 21.73 3.99 -9.38
N ARG A 109 21.12 4.51 -8.31
CA ARG A 109 19.85 3.95 -7.82
C ARG A 109 18.74 4.14 -8.86
N GLU A 110 18.71 5.29 -9.51
CA GLU A 110 17.75 5.66 -10.55
C GLU A 110 17.91 4.77 -11.78
N GLN A 111 19.16 4.58 -12.24
CA GLN A 111 19.47 3.67 -13.36
C GLN A 111 19.06 2.23 -13.04
N TRP A 112 19.33 1.77 -11.81
CA TRP A 112 18.91 0.44 -11.37
C TRP A 112 17.40 0.30 -11.32
N ASP A 113 16.69 1.29 -10.79
CA ASP A 113 15.23 1.27 -10.67
C ASP A 113 14.55 1.37 -12.05
N ALA A 114 15.18 2.03 -13.03
CA ALA A 114 14.68 2.10 -14.41
C ALA A 114 14.69 0.76 -15.17
N LEU A 115 15.44 -0.25 -14.69
CA LEU A 115 15.46 -1.60 -15.29
C LEU A 115 14.19 -2.41 -15.00
N TRP A 116 13.35 -1.95 -14.08
CA TRP A 116 12.17 -2.70 -13.62
C TRP A 116 10.89 -2.09 -14.20
N PRO A 117 9.91 -2.92 -14.58
CA PRO A 117 8.65 -2.42 -15.12
C PRO A 117 7.87 -1.66 -14.05
N LYS A 118 7.25 -0.54 -14.45
CA LYS A 118 6.27 0.15 -13.62
C LYS A 118 4.90 -0.47 -13.89
N ARG A 119 4.11 -0.67 -12.83
CA ARG A 119 2.71 -1.09 -12.95
C ARG A 119 1.77 -0.15 -12.21
N VAL A 120 0.56 0.01 -12.73
CA VAL A 120 -0.51 0.70 -12.03
C VAL A 120 -1.09 -0.25 -10.98
N LEU A 121 -1.02 0.16 -9.71
CA LEU A 121 -1.57 -0.58 -8.58
C LEU A 121 -3.03 -0.20 -8.31
N PHE A 122 -3.37 1.03 -8.64
CA PHE A 122 -4.68 1.62 -8.50
C PHE A 122 -4.77 2.85 -9.41
N SER A 123 -5.94 3.12 -9.97
CA SER A 123 -6.21 4.33 -10.73
C SER A 123 -7.64 4.79 -10.55
N GLN A 124 -7.81 6.09 -10.43
CA GLN A 124 -9.10 6.76 -10.40
C GLN A 124 -9.07 8.03 -11.26
N ASP A 125 -9.97 8.10 -12.23
CA ASP A 125 -10.16 9.23 -13.15
C ASP A 125 -11.53 9.92 -12.98
N PHE A 126 -12.37 9.43 -12.05
CA PHE A 126 -13.67 10.01 -11.70
C PHE A 126 -14.68 10.09 -12.85
N GLU A 127 -14.41 9.41 -13.97
CA GLU A 127 -15.28 9.40 -15.15
C GLU A 127 -16.52 8.52 -14.94
N GLY A 128 -16.36 7.44 -14.17
CA GLY A 128 -17.43 6.48 -13.85
C GLY A 128 -18.50 7.02 -12.88
N PRO A 129 -19.73 6.49 -12.92
CA PRO A 129 -20.74 6.82 -11.91
C PRO A 129 -20.26 6.38 -10.52
N PRO A 130 -20.62 7.08 -9.43
CA PRO A 130 -20.26 6.64 -8.08
C PRO A 130 -20.96 5.30 -7.79
N THR A 131 -20.19 4.21 -7.84
CA THR A 131 -20.60 2.87 -7.40
C THR A 131 -19.98 2.57 -6.04
N LYS A 132 -20.38 1.45 -5.41
CA LYS A 132 -19.68 0.94 -4.23
C LYS A 132 -18.18 0.72 -4.47
N ALA A 133 -17.76 0.40 -5.70
CA ALA A 133 -16.34 0.23 -6.05
C ALA A 133 -15.61 1.57 -6.25
N PHE A 134 -16.35 2.65 -6.47
CA PHE A 134 -15.86 4.00 -6.69
C PHE A 134 -16.03 4.82 -5.40
N ASP A 135 -15.20 4.48 -4.41
CA ASP A 135 -15.25 5.04 -3.07
C ASP A 135 -14.45 6.35 -3.00
N TRP A 136 -15.06 7.51 -3.24
CA TRP A 136 -14.41 8.81 -3.06
C TRP A 136 -15.26 9.77 -2.23
N ASP A 137 -14.61 10.73 -1.58
CA ASP A 137 -15.27 11.84 -0.87
C ASP A 137 -14.80 13.16 -1.46
N GLY A 138 -15.75 13.92 -1.99
CA GLY A 138 -15.54 15.14 -2.76
C GLY A 138 -16.78 15.42 -3.62
N GLU A 139 -16.75 16.54 -4.33
CA GLU A 139 -17.81 16.96 -5.24
C GLU A 139 -17.31 16.77 -6.67
N ILE A 140 -18.09 16.07 -7.50
CA ILE A 140 -17.75 15.91 -8.91
C ILE A 140 -18.01 17.24 -9.61
N VAL A 141 -17.01 17.72 -10.35
CA VAL A 141 -17.11 18.90 -11.21
C VAL A 141 -16.86 18.51 -12.66
N THR A 142 -17.49 19.25 -13.57
CA THR A 142 -17.37 19.08 -15.02
C THR A 142 -16.81 20.32 -15.71
N ASP A 143 -16.70 21.42 -14.98
CA ASP A 143 -16.03 22.65 -15.39
C ASP A 143 -14.58 22.68 -14.90
N ASN A 144 -13.71 23.38 -15.65
CA ASN A 144 -12.28 23.52 -15.33
C ASN A 144 -11.57 22.17 -15.08
N VAL A 145 -11.89 21.15 -15.85
CA VAL A 145 -11.23 19.82 -15.82
C VAL A 145 -9.96 19.81 -16.70
N PRO A 146 -8.98 18.93 -16.46
CA PRO A 146 -7.79 18.88 -17.30
C PRO A 146 -8.15 18.42 -18.73
N LYS A 147 -7.32 18.79 -19.71
CA LYS A 147 -7.56 18.43 -21.12
C LYS A 147 -7.69 16.91 -21.29
N GLY A 148 -8.83 16.46 -21.79
CA GLY A 148 -9.13 15.05 -22.06
C GLY A 148 -10.02 14.39 -21.00
N SER A 149 -10.18 15.00 -19.84
CA SER A 149 -11.14 14.58 -18.81
C SER A 149 -12.49 15.26 -19.02
N LYS A 150 -13.58 14.60 -18.61
CA LYS A 150 -14.93 15.18 -18.54
C LYS A 150 -15.30 15.50 -17.10
N ARG A 151 -14.67 14.83 -16.13
CA ARG A 151 -14.98 14.92 -14.71
C ARG A 151 -13.70 15.04 -13.90
N ALA A 152 -13.79 15.70 -12.76
CA ALA A 152 -12.73 15.73 -11.75
C ALA A 152 -13.35 15.81 -10.35
N LEU A 153 -12.54 15.60 -9.32
CA LEU A 153 -12.97 15.61 -7.93
C LEU A 153 -12.57 16.92 -7.24
N SER A 154 -13.55 17.78 -6.95
CA SER A 154 -13.38 18.97 -6.12
C SER A 154 -13.37 18.61 -4.63
N GLY A 155 -12.53 19.29 -3.87
CA GLY A 155 -12.43 19.12 -2.42
C GLY A 155 -13.71 19.57 -1.70
N LYS A 156 -14.21 18.73 -0.81
CA LYS A 156 -15.40 19.03 -0.01
C LYS A 156 -15.13 20.13 1.02
N THR A 157 -16.17 20.92 1.30
CA THR A 157 -16.19 21.92 2.38
C THR A 157 -16.47 21.28 3.75
N GLY A 158 -16.50 22.08 4.82
CA GLY A 158 -17.00 21.64 6.15
C GLY A 158 -16.05 20.74 6.95
N ASN A 159 -14.81 20.53 6.49
CA ASN A 159 -13.82 19.81 7.27
C ASN A 159 -13.24 20.71 8.38
N LYS A 160 -13.22 20.22 9.62
CA LYS A 160 -12.72 20.99 10.78
C LYS A 160 -11.21 21.30 10.77
N TYR A 161 -10.44 20.69 9.87
CA TYR A 161 -8.99 20.87 9.77
C TYR A 161 -8.54 21.55 8.48
N PHE A 162 -9.35 21.49 7.42
CA PHE A 162 -8.95 21.94 6.08
C PHE A 162 -10.11 22.65 5.38
N ALA A 163 -9.82 23.64 4.54
CA ALA A 163 -10.87 24.31 3.77
C ALA A 163 -11.46 23.40 2.69
N ARG A 164 -10.59 22.61 2.06
CA ARG A 164 -10.89 21.67 0.98
C ARG A 164 -10.18 20.36 1.23
N ARG A 165 -10.90 19.25 1.14
CA ARG A 165 -10.34 17.90 1.21
C ARG A 165 -11.02 16.97 0.23
N THR A 166 -10.23 16.21 -0.52
CA THR A 166 -10.67 15.04 -1.26
C THR A 166 -10.20 13.77 -0.56
N ARG A 167 -10.93 12.68 -0.78
CA ARG A 167 -10.49 11.32 -0.49
C ARG A 167 -10.72 10.47 -1.74
N THR A 168 -9.70 9.71 -2.12
CA THR A 168 -9.81 8.62 -3.08
C THR A 168 -9.56 7.32 -2.35
N GLY A 169 -10.62 6.52 -2.18
CA GLY A 169 -10.59 5.21 -1.56
C GLY A 169 -10.10 4.15 -2.55
N ILE A 170 -9.24 3.29 -2.04
CA ILE A 170 -8.52 2.19 -2.71
C ILE A 170 -8.95 0.85 -2.08
N TYR A 171 -9.82 0.89 -1.07
CA TYR A 171 -10.20 -0.25 -0.24
C TYR A 171 -10.60 -1.48 -1.07
N TYR A 172 -11.43 -1.29 -2.11
CA TYR A 172 -11.94 -2.37 -2.95
C TYR A 172 -10.90 -2.95 -3.91
N ASP A 173 -9.95 -2.14 -4.38
CA ASP A 173 -8.84 -2.59 -5.23
C ASP A 173 -7.74 -3.30 -4.44
N ASN A 174 -7.79 -3.21 -3.10
CA ASN A 174 -6.90 -3.94 -2.21
C ASN A 174 -5.40 -3.64 -2.43
N ALA A 175 -5.07 -2.49 -3.03
CA ALA A 175 -3.73 -2.18 -3.52
C ALA A 175 -2.64 -2.40 -2.45
N ARG A 176 -1.53 -2.99 -2.90
CA ARG A 176 -0.37 -3.30 -2.06
C ARG A 176 0.81 -2.47 -2.50
N ALA A 177 1.50 -1.87 -1.54
CA ALA A 177 2.75 -1.20 -1.81
C ALA A 177 3.77 -2.18 -2.40
N THR A 178 4.51 -1.73 -3.41
CA THR A 178 5.60 -2.49 -4.04
C THR A 178 6.96 -2.09 -3.44
N THR A 179 8.07 -2.45 -4.09
CA THR A 179 9.41 -2.09 -3.59
C THR A 179 9.62 -0.58 -3.54
N THR A 180 9.11 0.12 -4.55
CA THR A 180 8.97 1.57 -4.61
C THR A 180 7.57 1.88 -5.07
N THR A 181 6.83 2.66 -4.28
CA THR A 181 5.46 3.06 -4.62
C THR A 181 5.41 4.56 -4.75
N TRP A 182 4.77 5.05 -5.80
CA TRP A 182 4.47 6.46 -5.99
C TRP A 182 2.97 6.69 -5.98
N VAL A 183 2.56 7.83 -5.47
CA VAL A 183 1.25 8.41 -5.78
C VAL A 183 1.45 9.47 -6.86
N THR A 184 0.63 9.42 -7.90
CA THR A 184 0.59 10.43 -8.95
C THR A 184 -0.82 10.95 -9.09
N PHE A 185 -0.98 12.25 -9.30
CA PHE A 185 -2.27 12.87 -9.52
C PHE A 185 -2.09 14.21 -10.23
N ASP A 186 -3.15 14.67 -10.88
CA ASP A 186 -3.24 16.02 -11.42
C ASP A 186 -4.03 16.88 -10.43
N TYR A 187 -3.64 18.14 -10.25
CA TYR A 187 -4.38 19.08 -9.40
C TYR A 187 -4.52 20.45 -10.04
N PHE A 188 -5.58 21.16 -9.66
CA PHE A 188 -5.76 22.59 -9.85
C PHE A 188 -6.02 23.25 -8.49
N ILE A 189 -5.37 24.38 -8.22
CA ILE A 189 -5.61 25.20 -7.03
C ILE A 189 -5.63 26.69 -7.41
N ASN A 190 -6.52 27.48 -6.81
CA ASN A 190 -6.67 28.90 -7.15
C ASN A 190 -5.99 29.87 -6.17
N LYS A 191 -5.44 29.39 -5.05
CA LYS A 191 -4.67 30.19 -4.09
C LYS A 191 -3.33 29.53 -3.78
N ASN A 192 -2.32 30.35 -3.48
CA ASN A 192 -0.99 29.87 -3.09
C ASN A 192 -1.00 29.42 -1.62
N VAL A 193 -1.55 28.23 -1.35
CA VAL A 193 -1.57 27.62 -0.01
C VAL A 193 -1.01 26.19 -0.09
N PRO A 194 -0.28 25.70 0.93
CA PRO A 194 0.29 24.36 0.88
C PRO A 194 -0.78 23.27 0.66
N ILE A 195 -0.46 22.30 -0.20
CA ILE A 195 -1.28 21.12 -0.43
C ILE A 195 -0.72 19.96 0.38
N GLY A 196 -1.50 19.42 1.32
CA GLY A 196 -1.16 18.21 2.04
C GLY A 196 -1.65 16.97 1.30
N VAL A 197 -0.82 15.93 1.27
CA VAL A 197 -1.13 14.63 0.68
C VAL A 197 -0.89 13.54 1.72
N PHE A 198 -1.92 12.75 2.01
CA PHE A 198 -1.83 11.60 2.90
C PHE A 198 -2.11 10.31 2.13
N VAL A 199 -1.28 9.30 2.32
CA VAL A 199 -1.56 7.93 1.90
C VAL A 199 -1.68 7.06 3.13
N PHE A 200 -2.89 6.51 3.37
CA PHE A 200 -3.16 5.70 4.55
C PHE A 200 -2.65 4.27 4.34
N SER A 201 -1.79 3.80 5.26
CA SER A 201 -1.40 2.40 5.34
C SER A 201 -2.31 1.70 6.34
N MET A 202 -3.19 0.83 5.87
CA MET A 202 -4.02 -0.01 6.74
C MET A 202 -3.17 -0.91 7.64
N THR A 203 -1.97 -1.27 7.17
CA THR A 203 -1.08 -2.17 7.91
C THR A 203 -0.44 -1.47 9.11
N GLN A 204 -0.09 -0.20 8.97
CA GLN A 204 0.49 0.60 10.06
C GLN A 204 -0.56 1.30 10.90
N GLY A 205 -1.76 1.53 10.35
CA GLY A 205 -2.77 2.36 10.98
C GLY A 205 -2.38 3.84 11.04
N ASP A 206 -1.48 4.30 10.17
CA ASP A 206 -1.05 5.70 10.07
C ASP A 206 -0.95 6.15 8.61
N ASN A 207 -0.88 7.46 8.42
CA ASN A 207 -0.70 8.11 7.14
C ASN A 207 0.79 8.38 6.86
N CYS A 208 1.21 8.08 5.64
CA CYS A 208 2.39 8.71 5.07
C CYS A 208 1.99 10.12 4.59
N ARG A 209 2.70 11.14 5.04
CA ARG A 209 2.30 12.54 4.87
C ARG A 209 3.33 13.31 4.05
N TYR A 210 2.85 14.09 3.09
CA TYR A 210 3.65 14.96 2.24
C TYR A 210 3.00 16.33 2.16
N THR A 211 3.80 17.35 1.89
CA THR A 211 3.31 18.71 1.69
C THR A 211 3.96 19.32 0.45
N ILE A 212 3.15 19.81 -0.48
CA ILE A 212 3.58 20.65 -1.59
C ILE A 212 3.53 22.09 -1.09
N GLN A 213 4.68 22.64 -0.69
CA GLN A 213 4.75 23.93 -0.01
C GLN A 213 4.39 25.12 -0.90
N LYS A 214 4.72 25.03 -2.20
CA LYS A 214 4.51 26.10 -3.19
C LYS A 214 3.81 25.50 -4.41
N PRO A 215 2.49 25.29 -4.37
CA PRO A 215 1.79 24.74 -5.52
C PRO A 215 1.75 25.73 -6.68
N VAL A 216 1.58 25.21 -7.89
CA VAL A 216 1.36 26.01 -9.09
C VAL A 216 -0.10 26.44 -9.08
N VAL A 217 -0.33 27.76 -9.01
CA VAL A 217 -1.67 28.35 -8.89
C VAL A 217 -2.27 28.61 -10.27
N GLY A 218 -3.56 28.35 -10.42
CA GLY A 218 -4.36 28.70 -11.59
C GLY A 218 -4.11 27.82 -12.82
N LYS A 219 -3.39 26.71 -12.69
CA LYS A 219 -3.09 25.77 -13.79
C LYS A 219 -3.14 24.33 -13.31
N TRP A 220 -3.59 23.43 -14.18
CA TRP A 220 -3.50 22.00 -13.95
C TRP A 220 -2.05 21.54 -13.91
N THR A 221 -1.69 20.81 -12.85
CA THR A 221 -0.31 20.41 -12.58
C THR A 221 -0.26 18.94 -12.15
N LYS A 222 0.61 18.17 -12.79
CA LYS A 222 0.87 16.78 -12.45
C LYS A 222 1.91 16.66 -11.34
N VAL A 223 1.65 15.79 -10.37
CA VAL A 223 2.54 15.51 -9.25
C VAL A 223 2.88 14.03 -9.21
N THR A 224 4.08 13.72 -8.73
CA THR A 224 4.52 12.36 -8.41
C THR A 224 5.27 12.39 -7.08
N LEU A 225 4.78 11.68 -6.07
CA LEU A 225 5.39 11.60 -4.74
C LEU A 225 5.73 10.14 -4.44
N GLN A 226 6.97 9.87 -4.03
CA GLN A 226 7.37 8.53 -3.60
C GLN A 226 6.89 8.26 -2.18
N VAL A 227 5.90 7.38 -2.03
CA VAL A 227 5.23 7.04 -0.76
C VAL A 227 5.78 5.77 -0.10
N GLY A 228 6.51 4.95 -0.87
CA GLY A 228 7.16 3.73 -0.39
C GLY A 228 8.59 3.56 -0.92
N GLY A 229 9.43 2.84 -0.16
CA GLY A 229 10.86 2.62 -0.45
C GLY A 229 11.80 3.59 0.28
N GLY A 230 13.06 3.20 0.49
CA GLY A 230 14.06 4.05 1.17
C GLY A 230 13.73 4.35 2.65
N ARG A 231 13.75 5.65 3.03
CA ARG A 231 13.34 6.16 4.36
C ARG A 231 11.81 6.35 4.50
N ALA A 232 11.02 6.06 3.46
CA ALA A 232 9.58 6.23 3.50
C ALA A 232 8.93 5.27 4.51
N ARG A 233 7.78 5.69 5.07
CA ARG A 233 7.09 4.90 6.11
C ARG A 233 6.48 3.62 5.55
N ILE A 234 5.96 3.63 4.32
CA ILE A 234 5.23 2.48 3.74
C ILE A 234 6.22 1.45 3.18
N ARG A 235 6.04 0.19 3.59
CA ARG A 235 6.88 -0.94 3.17
C ARG A 235 6.22 -1.80 2.11
N ALA A 236 7.03 -2.49 1.30
CA ALA A 236 6.55 -3.45 0.32
C ALA A 236 5.62 -4.51 0.96
N GLY A 237 4.47 -4.74 0.33
CA GLY A 237 3.39 -5.62 0.77
C GLY A 237 2.40 -5.00 1.75
N GLU A 238 2.62 -3.79 2.26
CA GLU A 238 1.63 -3.11 3.09
C GLU A 238 0.36 -2.79 2.31
N ALA A 239 -0.79 -2.94 2.97
CA ALA A 239 -2.09 -2.55 2.41
C ALA A 239 -2.22 -1.03 2.42
N LEU A 240 -2.61 -0.49 1.28
CA LEU A 240 -2.99 0.90 1.08
C LEU A 240 -4.52 0.99 1.11
N ASP A 241 -5.04 2.11 1.62
CA ASP A 241 -6.50 2.30 1.78
C ASP A 241 -7.00 3.55 1.08
N ASP A 242 -6.41 4.70 1.39
CA ASP A 242 -6.95 5.99 0.98
C ASP A 242 -5.81 6.91 0.57
N VAL A 243 -6.06 7.72 -0.45
CA VAL A 243 -5.30 8.93 -0.74
C VAL A 243 -6.16 10.13 -0.35
N PHE A 244 -5.67 10.98 0.55
CA PHE A 244 -6.29 12.26 0.87
C PHE A 244 -5.45 13.38 0.30
N ILE A 245 -6.10 14.35 -0.34
CA ILE A 245 -5.46 15.57 -0.81
C ILE A 245 -6.26 16.74 -0.26
N HIS A 246 -5.59 17.70 0.39
CA HIS A 246 -6.26 18.78 1.09
C HIS A 246 -5.47 20.08 1.06
N ALA A 247 -6.18 21.19 1.21
CA ALA A 247 -5.59 22.53 1.18
C ALA A 247 -6.40 23.53 2.03
N GLY A 248 -5.71 24.60 2.45
CA GLY A 248 -6.29 25.74 3.16
C GLY A 248 -6.68 25.47 4.62
N LYS A 249 -7.03 26.56 5.31
CA LYS A 249 -7.55 26.55 6.68
C LYS A 249 -9.08 26.52 6.67
N PRO A 250 -9.75 25.93 7.68
CA PRO A 250 -11.20 25.98 7.79
C PRO A 250 -11.74 27.41 7.62
N GLY A 251 -12.82 27.56 6.85
CA GLY A 251 -13.45 28.86 6.58
C GLY A 251 -13.00 29.57 5.29
N ASP A 252 -11.95 29.12 4.59
CA ASP A 252 -11.57 29.69 3.30
C ASP A 252 -12.52 29.25 2.18
N ALA A 253 -13.66 29.94 2.07
CA ALA A 253 -14.76 29.60 1.16
C ALA A 253 -14.39 29.76 -0.31
N GLU A 254 -13.47 30.67 -0.63
CA GLU A 254 -13.04 30.95 -2.00
C GLU A 254 -11.97 29.98 -2.51
N LEU A 255 -11.33 29.22 -1.62
CA LEU A 255 -10.34 28.23 -2.04
C LEU A 255 -11.02 27.16 -2.92
N LYS A 256 -10.40 26.86 -4.05
CA LYS A 256 -10.75 25.75 -4.93
C LYS A 256 -9.55 24.82 -5.00
N LEU A 257 -9.80 23.54 -4.73
CA LEU A 257 -8.86 22.45 -4.94
C LEU A 257 -9.61 21.39 -5.73
N ILE A 258 -9.13 21.09 -6.93
CA ILE A 258 -9.68 20.07 -7.81
C ILE A 258 -8.56 19.06 -8.09
N VAL A 259 -8.89 17.78 -8.09
CA VAL A 259 -7.96 16.68 -8.28
C VAL A 259 -8.49 15.75 -9.37
N ASP A 260 -7.60 15.22 -10.19
CA ASP A 260 -7.92 14.21 -11.18
C ASP A 260 -6.78 13.18 -11.32
N ASN A 261 -7.03 12.07 -12.03
CA ASN A 261 -6.05 11.04 -12.39
C ASN A 261 -5.22 10.53 -11.20
N VAL A 262 -5.87 10.25 -10.07
CA VAL A 262 -5.19 9.71 -8.88
C VAL A 262 -4.77 8.28 -9.16
N ARG A 263 -3.47 8.01 -9.14
CA ARG A 263 -2.91 6.68 -9.37
C ARG A 263 -1.89 6.32 -8.32
N LEU A 264 -1.86 5.05 -7.96
CA LEU A 264 -0.73 4.44 -7.30
C LEU A 264 0.07 3.67 -8.34
N VAL A 265 1.35 3.96 -8.44
CA VAL A 265 2.26 3.29 -9.36
C VAL A 265 3.30 2.55 -8.55
N GLY A 266 3.50 1.28 -8.88
CA GLY A 266 4.47 0.42 -8.24
C GLY A 266 5.65 0.10 -9.14
N LEU A 267 6.79 -0.14 -8.52
CA LEU A 267 7.95 -0.77 -9.11
C LEU A 267 8.22 -2.07 -8.36
N ASP A 268 8.09 -3.20 -9.04
CA ASP A 268 8.46 -4.52 -8.54
C ASP A 268 9.34 -5.29 -9.51
#